data_AF-A0A8J5LSZ7-F1
#
_entry.id   AF-A0A8J5LSZ7-F1
#
_cell.length_a   1.000
_cell.length_b   1.000
_cell.length_c   1.000
_cell.angle_alpha   90.00
_cell.angle_beta   90.00
_cell.angle_gamma   90.00
#
_symmetry.space_group_name_H-M   'P 1'
#
loop_
_entity.id
_entity.type
_entity.pdbx_description
1 polymer ?
#
loop_
_entity_poly.entity_id
_entity_poly.type
_entity_poly.pdbx_seq_one_letter_code
_entity_poly.pdbx_strand_id
1 'polypeptide(L)'
;MASVISSILGRQLCLVLEFLILSIALCPTNANATAAPAPPPAQLPVSSNFTMAAEGVVYCRCYLPGYVPSLDAAPLRGVVVLLRCNGGVTSSVVNVRGVTDRQGYFYLQTQLRSKYLARYCRVFVVSSPVRTCTVPQQYKEPRRGKRDSSRGISLIFEKKLSDGIVLYSGGFIELGPSKSTACRY
;
A
#
# COMPACT_ATOMS: atom_id res chain seq x y z
N MET A 1 -59.55 -38.98 19.11
CA MET A 1 -58.40 -38.44 18.37
C MET A 1 -57.08 -39.11 18.80
N ALA A 2 -57.00 -40.45 18.81
CA ALA A 2 -55.76 -41.18 19.17
C ALA A 2 -55.24 -42.07 18.01
N SER A 3 -55.98 -42.16 16.90
CA SER A 3 -55.68 -43.08 15.80
C SER A 3 -54.79 -42.47 14.69
N VAL A 4 -54.71 -41.13 14.60
CA VAL A 4 -53.98 -40.44 13.52
C VAL A 4 -52.47 -40.32 13.79
N ILE A 5 -52.05 -40.34 15.06
CA ILE A 5 -50.65 -40.08 15.44
C ILE A 5 -49.76 -41.31 15.20
N SER A 6 -50.30 -42.53 15.31
CA SER A 6 -49.55 -43.77 15.09
C SER A 6 -49.17 -43.99 13.61
N SER A 7 -50.01 -43.52 12.68
CA SER A 7 -49.82 -43.68 11.23
C SER A 7 -48.69 -42.81 10.66
N ILE A 8 -48.36 -41.71 11.34
CA ILE A 8 -47.33 -40.75 10.89
C ILE A 8 -45.94 -41.22 11.31
N LEU A 9 -45.82 -41.82 12.51
CA LEU A 9 -44.54 -42.34 13.00
C LEU A 9 -44.01 -43.52 12.17
N GLY A 10 -44.90 -44.42 11.72
CA GLY A 10 -44.52 -45.57 10.88
C GLY A 10 -44.05 -45.17 9.47
N ARG A 11 -44.63 -44.13 8.89
CA ARG A 11 -44.24 -43.61 7.56
C ARG A 11 -42.89 -42.91 7.57
N GLN A 12 -42.55 -42.22 8.66
CA GLN A 12 -41.26 -41.55 8.81
C GLN A 12 -40.11 -42.53 9.03
N LEU A 13 -40.36 -43.67 9.71
CA LEU A 13 -39.33 -44.70 9.91
C LEU A 13 -38.96 -45.46 8.62
N CYS A 14 -39.93 -45.72 7.73
CA CYS A 14 -39.66 -46.39 6.44
C CYS A 14 -38.80 -45.56 5.49
N LEU A 15 -39.04 -44.25 5.40
CA LEU A 15 -38.32 -43.39 4.47
C LEU A 15 -36.83 -43.25 4.83
N VAL A 16 -36.50 -43.25 6.13
CA VAL A 16 -35.10 -43.18 6.59
C VAL A 16 -34.33 -44.47 6.28
N LEU A 17 -35.01 -45.62 6.29
CA LEU A 17 -34.37 -46.92 6.03
C LEU A 17 -34.03 -47.11 4.55
N GLU A 18 -34.86 -46.62 3.62
CA GLU A 18 -34.54 -46.68 2.17
C GLU A 18 -33.39 -45.75 1.77
N PHE A 19 -33.30 -44.55 2.37
CA PHE A 19 -32.18 -43.64 2.14
C PHE A 19 -30.83 -44.20 2.63
N LEU A 20 -30.83 -44.98 3.71
CA LEU A 20 -29.60 -45.61 4.21
C LEU A 20 -29.09 -46.71 3.28
N ILE A 21 -29.99 -47.48 2.65
CA ILE A 21 -29.63 -48.60 1.76
C ILE A 21 -29.03 -48.07 0.44
N LEU A 22 -29.46 -46.91 -0.05
CA LEU A 22 -28.90 -46.28 -1.25
C LEU A 22 -27.46 -45.76 -1.07
N SER A 23 -27.01 -45.56 0.18
CA SER A 23 -25.70 -44.99 0.49
C SER A 23 -24.55 -46.01 0.45
N ILE A 24 -24.86 -47.31 0.52
CA ILE A 24 -23.84 -48.38 0.60
C ILE A 24 -23.46 -48.93 -0.79
N ALA A 25 -24.22 -48.61 -1.84
CA ALA A 25 -24.04 -49.16 -3.19
C ALA A 25 -23.01 -48.43 -4.08
N LEU A 26 -22.31 -47.42 -3.57
CA LEU A 26 -21.29 -46.66 -4.32
C LEU A 26 -19.90 -46.81 -3.68
N CYS A 27 -19.46 -48.06 -3.49
CA CYS A 27 -18.03 -48.35 -3.34
C CYS A 27 -17.41 -48.47 -4.73
N PRO A 28 -16.54 -47.53 -5.15
CA PRO A 28 -15.77 -47.73 -6.37
C PRO A 28 -14.80 -48.90 -6.15
N THR A 29 -14.92 -49.90 -7.02
CA THR A 29 -13.98 -51.00 -7.21
C THR A 29 -12.60 -50.44 -7.58
N ASN A 30 -11.55 -51.03 -7.00
CA ASN A 30 -10.16 -50.77 -7.33
C ASN A 30 -9.92 -50.90 -8.85
N ALA A 31 -9.90 -49.77 -9.55
CA ALA A 31 -9.45 -49.68 -10.93
C ALA A 31 -7.97 -49.29 -10.91
N ASN A 32 -7.13 -50.27 -11.26
CA ASN A 32 -5.72 -50.12 -11.49
C ASN A 32 -5.51 -49.20 -12.71
N ALA A 33 -5.41 -47.89 -12.49
CA ALA A 33 -5.20 -46.89 -13.54
C ALA A 33 -3.71 -46.53 -13.61
N THR A 34 -3.08 -46.97 -14.69
CA THR A 34 -1.78 -46.49 -15.18
C THR A 34 -1.71 -44.97 -15.11
N ALA A 35 -0.75 -44.46 -14.34
CA ALA A 35 -0.52 -43.03 -14.16
C ALA A 35 -0.21 -42.36 -15.51
N ALA A 36 -1.12 -41.50 -15.97
CA ALA A 36 -0.82 -40.54 -17.04
C ALA A 36 0.27 -39.57 -16.55
N PRO A 37 1.18 -39.11 -17.42
CA PRO A 37 2.19 -38.12 -17.04
C PRO A 37 1.48 -36.84 -16.58
N ALA A 38 1.86 -36.39 -15.39
CA ALA A 38 1.32 -35.16 -14.80
C ALA A 38 1.49 -33.98 -15.77
N PRO A 39 0.49 -33.08 -15.90
CA PRO A 39 0.66 -31.86 -16.66
C PRO A 39 1.86 -31.06 -16.10
N PRO A 40 2.62 -30.35 -16.97
CA PRO A 40 3.73 -29.52 -16.52
C PRO A 40 3.29 -28.60 -15.38
N PRO A 41 4.14 -28.35 -14.37
CA PRO A 41 3.82 -27.41 -13.30
C PRO A 41 3.34 -26.09 -13.91
N ALA A 42 2.13 -25.67 -13.55
CA ALA A 42 1.60 -24.37 -13.96
C ALA A 42 2.65 -23.32 -13.60
N GLN A 43 3.17 -22.64 -14.62
CA GLN A 43 4.13 -21.56 -14.44
C GLN A 43 3.48 -20.53 -13.49
N LEU A 44 4.07 -20.37 -12.31
CA LEU A 44 3.69 -19.31 -11.38
C LEU A 44 3.65 -17.98 -12.17
N PRO A 45 2.61 -17.15 -12.01
CA PRO A 45 2.47 -15.95 -12.80
C PRO A 45 3.74 -15.10 -12.67
N VAL A 46 4.39 -14.86 -13.82
CA VAL A 46 5.53 -13.96 -13.97
C VAL A 46 5.18 -12.67 -13.25
N SER A 47 5.99 -12.27 -12.27
CA SER A 47 5.76 -11.05 -11.50
C SER A 47 5.65 -9.87 -12.48
N SER A 48 4.43 -9.38 -12.70
CA SER A 48 4.22 -8.23 -13.58
C SER A 48 4.86 -7.01 -12.92
N ASN A 49 5.93 -6.51 -13.55
CA ASN A 49 6.52 -5.26 -13.12
C ASN A 49 5.46 -4.17 -13.18
N PHE A 50 5.43 -3.33 -12.16
CA PHE A 50 4.42 -2.32 -11.97
C PHE A 50 5.08 -0.96 -11.79
N THR A 51 4.62 0.03 -12.56
CA THR A 51 5.09 1.40 -12.48
C THR A 51 4.33 2.17 -11.41
N MET A 52 5.04 2.63 -10.38
CA MET A 52 4.51 3.58 -9.42
C MET A 52 5.08 4.97 -9.67
N ALA A 53 4.25 5.97 -9.40
CA ALA A 53 4.69 7.35 -9.24
C ALA A 53 4.32 7.85 -7.85
N ALA A 54 5.20 8.67 -7.28
CA ALA A 54 4.99 9.36 -6.02
C ALA A 54 5.08 10.86 -6.27
N GLU A 55 4.05 11.60 -5.86
CA GLU A 55 4.01 13.05 -5.97
C GLU A 55 3.73 13.73 -4.64
N GLY A 56 4.00 15.03 -4.58
CA GLY A 56 3.68 15.86 -3.43
C GLY A 56 4.30 17.23 -3.56
N VAL A 57 4.08 18.06 -2.55
CA VAL A 57 4.56 19.45 -2.56
C VAL A 57 5.23 19.76 -1.23
N VAL A 58 6.40 20.38 -1.29
CA VAL A 58 7.19 20.79 -0.11
C VAL A 58 7.01 22.27 0.14
N TYR A 59 6.64 22.62 1.37
CA TYR A 59 6.45 24.00 1.84
C TYR A 59 7.38 24.35 3.00
N CYS A 60 7.56 25.64 3.24
CA CYS A 60 8.27 26.22 4.36
C CYS A 60 7.35 27.11 5.16
N ARG A 61 7.25 26.92 6.48
CA ARG A 61 6.49 27.80 7.39
C ARG A 61 7.04 29.22 7.53
N CYS A 62 8.21 29.53 6.98
CA CYS A 62 8.75 30.88 7.03
C CYS A 62 8.19 31.75 5.90
N TYR A 63 8.17 33.06 6.13
CA TYR A 63 7.85 34.07 5.12
C TYR A 63 8.98 34.15 4.09
N LEU A 64 8.79 33.49 2.96
CA LEU A 64 9.71 33.47 1.83
C LEU A 64 9.00 34.01 0.57
N PRO A 65 9.74 34.34 -0.50
CA PRO A 65 9.12 34.69 -1.78
C PRO A 65 8.12 33.63 -2.24
N GLY A 66 6.92 34.07 -2.64
CA GLY A 66 5.83 33.17 -3.01
C GLY A 66 5.02 32.62 -1.82
N TYR A 67 5.15 33.22 -0.63
CA TYR A 67 4.32 32.91 0.54
C TYR A 67 2.82 32.98 0.21
N VAL A 68 2.10 31.96 0.65
CA VAL A 68 0.66 31.79 0.42
C VAL A 68 -0.05 31.92 1.78
N PRO A 69 -0.77 33.03 2.04
CA PRO A 69 -1.40 33.28 3.35
C PRO A 69 -2.38 32.19 3.78
N SER A 70 -3.10 31.58 2.84
CA SER A 70 -4.05 30.49 3.14
C SER A 70 -3.38 29.19 3.61
N LEU A 71 -2.07 29.03 3.35
CA LEU A 71 -1.27 27.88 3.76
C LEU A 71 -0.30 28.21 4.90
N ASP A 72 -0.21 29.49 5.30
CA ASP A 72 0.83 30.01 6.20
C ASP A 72 2.24 29.52 5.85
N ALA A 73 2.53 29.40 4.55
CA ALA A 73 3.74 28.79 4.06
C ALA A 73 4.10 29.23 2.64
N ALA A 74 5.38 29.08 2.29
CA ALA A 74 5.89 29.29 0.94
C ALA A 74 6.33 27.96 0.30
N PRO A 75 6.03 27.70 -0.98
CA PRO A 75 6.52 26.52 -1.68
C PRO A 75 8.04 26.55 -1.80
N LEU A 76 8.69 25.40 -1.59
CA LEU A 76 10.15 25.30 -1.60
C LEU A 76 10.67 24.64 -2.87
N ARG A 77 11.30 25.43 -3.72
CA ARG A 77 12.10 24.94 -4.84
C ARG A 77 13.44 24.38 -4.40
N GLY A 78 13.93 23.36 -5.10
CA GLY A 78 15.31 22.88 -4.95
C GLY A 78 15.51 21.92 -3.76
N VAL A 79 14.42 21.48 -3.12
CA VAL A 79 14.47 20.48 -2.04
C VAL A 79 14.79 19.13 -2.66
N VAL A 80 15.79 18.44 -2.11
CA VAL A 80 16.13 17.09 -2.53
C VAL A 80 15.24 16.12 -1.78
N VAL A 81 14.46 15.33 -2.53
CA VAL A 81 13.58 14.28 -2.01
C VAL A 81 14.06 12.90 -2.44
N LEU A 82 13.76 11.89 -1.62
CA LEU A 82 14.11 10.49 -1.87
C LEU A 82 12.87 9.63 -1.67
N LEU A 83 12.42 8.97 -2.73
CA LEU A 83 11.52 7.82 -2.64
C LEU A 83 12.34 6.58 -2.33
N ARG A 84 12.07 5.94 -1.20
CA ARG A 84 12.71 4.69 -0.79
C ARG A 84 11.67 3.63 -0.47
N CYS A 85 11.82 2.44 -1.07
CA CYS A 85 10.98 1.28 -0.81
C CYS A 85 11.82 0.19 -0.14
N ASN A 86 11.53 -0.09 1.13
CA ASN A 86 12.22 -1.11 1.92
C ASN A 86 11.21 -2.04 2.61
N GLY A 87 10.83 -3.15 1.97
CA GLY A 87 9.94 -4.09 2.66
C GLY A 87 9.53 -5.34 1.89
N GLY A 88 10.37 -6.35 1.98
CA GLY A 88 10.06 -7.72 1.60
C GLY A 88 11.21 -8.61 2.04
N VAL A 89 10.90 -9.86 2.42
CA VAL A 89 11.86 -10.86 2.95
C VAL A 89 13.05 -11.09 2.00
N THR A 90 12.97 -10.65 0.74
CA THR A 90 13.93 -10.89 -0.34
C THR A 90 14.16 -9.70 -1.30
N SER A 91 13.75 -8.47 -0.98
CA SER A 91 13.64 -7.39 -1.99
C SER A 91 14.78 -6.37 -2.04
N SER A 92 15.35 -6.16 -3.22
CA SER A 92 16.24 -5.05 -3.59
C SER A 92 15.66 -3.70 -3.13
N VAL A 93 16.49 -2.87 -2.50
CA VAL A 93 16.10 -1.52 -2.09
C VAL A 93 15.99 -0.64 -3.33
N VAL A 94 14.80 -0.09 -3.56
CA VAL A 94 14.59 0.92 -4.61
C VAL A 94 14.75 2.30 -3.99
N ASN A 95 15.62 3.12 -4.60
CA ASN A 95 15.87 4.51 -4.21
C ASN A 95 15.79 5.39 -5.45
N VAL A 96 14.88 6.35 -5.46
CA VAL A 96 14.77 7.37 -6.52
C VAL A 96 14.86 8.75 -5.89
N ARG A 97 15.83 9.54 -6.34
CA ARG A 97 15.97 10.93 -5.91
C ARG A 97 15.36 11.87 -6.94
N GLY A 98 14.87 13.00 -6.46
CA GLY A 98 14.50 14.13 -7.32
C GLY A 98 14.60 15.43 -6.55
N VAL A 99 14.28 16.50 -7.26
CA VAL A 99 14.38 17.87 -6.78
C VAL A 99 13.06 18.58 -7.04
N THR A 100 12.57 19.34 -6.07
CA THR A 100 11.32 20.07 -6.23
C THR A 100 11.46 21.24 -7.22
N ASP A 101 10.39 21.47 -7.98
CA ASP A 101 10.30 22.54 -8.95
C ASP A 101 9.98 23.92 -8.31
N ARG A 102 9.64 24.93 -9.13
CA ARG A 102 9.34 26.28 -8.65
C ARG A 102 8.10 26.36 -7.77
N GLN A 103 7.17 25.41 -7.89
CA GLN A 103 5.97 25.30 -7.08
C GLN A 103 6.20 24.43 -5.83
N GLY A 104 7.43 23.95 -5.62
CA GLY A 104 7.76 23.02 -4.56
C GLY A 104 7.28 21.59 -4.83
N TYR A 105 6.79 21.32 -6.04
CA TYR A 105 6.24 20.02 -6.43
C TYR A 105 7.36 19.06 -6.81
N PHE A 106 7.18 17.78 -6.49
CA PHE A 106 8.02 16.68 -6.97
C PHE A 106 7.16 15.58 -7.58
N TYR A 107 7.74 14.89 -8.55
CA TYR A 107 7.20 13.67 -9.15
C TYR A 107 8.34 12.66 -9.31
N LEU A 108 8.23 11.51 -8.66
CA LEU A 108 9.23 10.45 -8.68
C LEU A 108 8.60 9.16 -9.21
N GLN A 109 9.21 8.54 -10.20
CA GLN A 109 8.69 7.32 -10.83
C GLN A 109 9.66 6.16 -10.66
N THR A 110 9.14 4.95 -10.43
CA THR A 110 9.94 3.73 -10.35
C THR A 110 9.15 2.49 -10.73
N GLN A 111 9.87 1.46 -11.20
CA GLN A 111 9.33 0.11 -11.35
C GLN A 111 9.46 -0.66 -10.05
N LEU A 112 8.38 -1.34 -9.65
CA LEU A 112 8.37 -2.33 -8.59
C LEU A 112 8.06 -3.71 -9.18
N ARG A 113 8.61 -4.76 -8.56
CA ARG A 113 8.30 -6.16 -8.93
C ARG A 113 6.88 -6.58 -8.58
N SER A 114 6.24 -5.84 -7.67
CA SER A 114 4.88 -6.13 -7.20
C SER A 114 4.24 -4.88 -6.61
N LYS A 115 2.93 -4.73 -6.82
CA LYS A 115 2.11 -3.66 -6.22
C LYS A 115 2.14 -3.70 -4.69
N TYR A 116 2.28 -4.88 -4.09
CA TYR A 116 2.38 -5.02 -2.64
C TYR A 116 3.60 -4.32 -2.05
N LEU A 117 4.66 -4.09 -2.85
CA LEU A 117 5.84 -3.39 -2.39
C LEU A 117 5.60 -1.88 -2.18
N ALA A 118 4.60 -1.30 -2.85
CA ALA A 118 4.28 0.12 -2.74
C ALA A 118 3.95 0.56 -1.30
N ARG A 119 3.37 -0.33 -0.49
CA ARG A 119 3.04 -0.06 0.93
C ARG A 119 4.27 0.15 1.82
N TYR A 120 5.44 -0.25 1.36
CA TYR A 120 6.71 -0.08 2.05
C TYR A 120 7.51 1.12 1.54
N CYS A 121 6.98 1.81 0.53
CA CYS A 121 7.58 3.01 -0.01
C CYS A 121 7.26 4.23 0.84
N ARG A 122 8.28 5.05 1.04
CA ARG A 122 8.23 6.31 1.79
C ARG A 122 9.02 7.38 1.06
N VAL A 123 8.56 8.62 1.18
CA VAL A 123 9.31 9.79 0.72
C VAL A 123 10.07 10.40 1.88
N PHE A 124 11.32 10.79 1.64
CA PHE A 124 12.18 11.44 2.62
C PHE A 124 12.63 12.77 2.07
N VAL A 125 12.68 13.79 2.92
CA VAL A 125 13.39 15.03 2.61
C VAL A 125 14.86 14.80 2.97
N VAL A 126 15.73 14.88 1.97
CA VAL A 126 17.17 14.66 2.11
C VAL A 126 17.87 15.97 2.48
N SER A 127 17.53 17.06 1.79
CA SER A 127 18.09 18.38 2.06
C SER A 127 17.18 19.48 1.54
N SER A 128 17.35 20.68 2.10
CA SER A 128 16.66 21.90 1.69
C SER A 128 17.70 22.99 1.38
N PRO A 129 17.47 23.81 0.34
CA PRO A 129 18.35 24.94 0.04
C PRO A 129 18.14 26.10 1.03
N VAL A 130 17.05 26.10 1.80
CA VAL A 130 16.74 27.14 2.78
C VAL A 130 17.15 26.69 4.17
N ARG A 131 18.13 27.40 4.76
CA ARG A 131 18.71 27.05 6.07
C ARG A 131 17.70 27.02 7.22
N THR A 132 16.68 27.87 7.15
CA THR A 132 15.61 27.95 8.15
C THR A 132 14.53 26.90 7.96
N CYS A 133 14.51 26.14 6.87
CA CYS A 133 13.50 25.13 6.58
C CYS A 133 14.14 23.80 6.23
N THR A 134 14.69 23.14 7.25
CA THR A 134 15.42 21.86 7.12
C THR A 134 14.75 20.70 7.85
N VAL A 135 13.80 20.98 8.76
CA VAL A 135 13.17 19.96 9.59
C VAL A 135 11.74 19.70 9.11
N PRO A 136 11.42 18.47 8.68
CA PRO A 136 10.03 18.09 8.40
C PRO A 136 9.21 18.09 9.69
N GLN A 137 8.16 18.90 9.75
CA GLN A 137 7.34 19.05 10.95
C GLN A 137 6.47 17.81 11.20
N GLN A 138 6.07 17.09 10.13
CA GLN A 138 5.37 15.81 10.20
C GLN A 138 6.17 14.74 10.98
N TYR A 139 7.49 14.90 11.11
CA TYR A 139 8.33 13.95 11.83
C TYR A 139 8.41 14.24 13.33
N LYS A 140 7.85 15.37 13.79
CA LYS A 140 7.86 15.80 15.20
C LYS A 140 6.59 15.39 15.96
N GLU A 141 5.48 15.19 15.27
CA GLU A 141 4.20 14.74 15.85
C GLU A 141 4.35 13.30 16.40
N PRO A 142 4.22 13.08 17.72
CA PRO A 142 4.13 11.73 18.25
C PRO A 142 2.75 11.17 17.90
N ARG A 143 2.66 10.33 16.85
CA ARG A 143 1.56 9.36 16.81
C ARG A 143 1.61 8.59 18.13
N ARG A 144 0.52 8.58 18.92
CA ARG A 144 0.41 7.88 20.21
C ARG A 144 1.24 6.58 20.16
N GLY A 145 2.32 6.54 20.93
CA GLY A 145 3.19 5.36 21.07
C GLY A 145 4.34 5.17 20.08
N LYS A 146 4.63 6.09 19.14
CA LYS A 146 5.72 5.85 18.17
C LYS A 146 6.44 7.13 17.70
N ARG A 147 7.42 7.62 18.48
CA ARG A 147 8.45 8.57 18.01
C ARG A 147 9.29 7.89 16.95
N ASP A 148 9.17 8.30 15.69
CA ASP A 148 10.09 7.81 14.67
C ASP A 148 10.17 8.79 13.51
N SER A 149 11.00 9.80 13.72
CA SER A 149 11.46 10.69 12.67
C SER A 149 12.24 9.95 11.56
N SER A 150 12.47 8.64 11.70
CA SER A 150 13.09 7.76 10.69
C SER A 150 12.08 7.12 9.72
N ARG A 151 10.78 7.42 9.81
CA ARG A 151 9.74 6.74 8.99
C ARG A 151 9.37 7.38 7.67
N GLY A 152 9.97 8.50 7.27
CA GLY A 152 9.59 9.19 6.03
C GLY A 152 8.09 9.54 6.00
N ILE A 153 7.64 10.10 4.88
CA ILE A 153 6.22 10.31 4.60
C ILE A 153 5.67 9.04 3.96
N SER A 154 4.60 8.49 4.55
CA SER A 154 3.83 7.40 3.95
C SER A 154 3.07 7.88 2.73
N LEU A 155 3.04 7.04 1.70
CA LEU A 155 2.31 7.31 0.47
C LEU A 155 0.88 6.80 0.53
N ILE A 156 -0.06 7.57 -0.01
CA ILE A 156 -1.48 7.25 -0.13
C ILE A 156 -1.79 7.01 -1.61
N PHE A 157 -2.55 5.96 -1.93
CA PHE A 157 -2.99 5.73 -3.30
C PHE A 157 -3.95 6.84 -3.73
N GLU A 158 -3.69 7.44 -4.89
CA GLU A 158 -4.57 8.46 -5.48
C GLU A 158 -5.40 7.85 -6.61
N LYS A 159 -4.74 7.45 -7.69
CA LYS A 159 -5.40 6.98 -8.91
C LYS A 159 -4.48 6.18 -9.80
N LYS A 160 -5.07 5.49 -10.77
CA LYS A 160 -4.36 4.90 -11.91
C LYS A 160 -4.42 5.87 -13.08
N LEU A 161 -3.27 6.18 -13.67
CA LEU A 161 -3.12 7.01 -14.86
C LEU A 161 -3.37 6.15 -16.13
N SER A 162 -3.67 6.82 -17.24
CA SER A 162 -4.03 6.19 -18.52
C SER A 162 -2.90 5.36 -19.14
N ASP A 163 -1.66 5.72 -18.85
CA ASP A 163 -0.44 5.02 -19.25
C ASP A 163 -0.12 3.78 -18.39
N GLY A 164 -0.99 3.45 -17.44
CA GLY A 164 -0.82 2.30 -16.55
C GLY A 164 0.04 2.58 -15.31
N ILE A 165 0.54 3.80 -15.14
CA ILE A 165 1.19 4.24 -13.91
C ILE A 165 0.14 4.32 -12.79
N VAL A 166 0.50 3.93 -11.58
CA VAL A 166 -0.32 4.23 -10.40
C VAL A 166 0.34 5.31 -9.59
N LEU A 167 -0.43 6.36 -9.38
CA LEU A 167 -0.04 7.55 -8.68
C LEU A 167 -0.34 7.41 -7.19
N TYR A 168 0.65 7.75 -6.39
CA TYR A 168 0.54 7.87 -4.96
C TYR A 168 0.91 9.29 -4.53
N SER A 169 0.21 9.81 -3.53
CA SER A 169 0.45 11.12 -2.95
C SER A 169 1.19 11.00 -1.62
N GLY A 170 2.24 11.80 -1.47
CA GLY A 170 2.85 12.17 -0.20
C GLY A 170 2.22 13.43 0.42
N GLY A 171 1.27 14.05 -0.27
CA GLY A 171 0.57 15.25 0.17
C GLY A 171 1.48 16.46 0.36
N PHE A 172 1.12 17.29 1.33
CA PHE A 172 1.84 18.49 1.73
C PHE A 172 2.92 18.12 2.74
N ILE A 173 4.19 18.29 2.36
CA ILE A 173 5.35 18.10 3.24
C ILE A 173 5.76 19.47 3.76
N GLU A 174 5.83 19.62 5.07
CA GLU A 174 6.00 20.92 5.70
C GLU A 174 7.35 20.97 6.39
N LEU A 175 8.22 21.82 5.88
CA LEU A 175 9.49 22.13 6.49
C LEU A 175 9.37 23.36 7.36
N GLY A 176 10.14 23.36 8.43
CA GLY A 176 10.27 24.50 9.30
C GLY A 176 11.62 24.49 9.99
N PRO A 177 11.88 25.51 10.79
CA PRO A 177 13.12 25.58 11.52
C PRO A 177 13.17 24.54 12.64
N SER A 178 14.39 24.29 13.12
CA SER A 178 14.60 23.57 14.36
C SER A 178 14.01 24.35 15.56
N LYS A 179 14.08 25.68 15.52
CA LYS A 179 13.52 26.61 16.52
C LYS A 179 12.58 27.61 15.83
N SER A 180 11.36 27.80 16.33
CA SER A 180 10.33 28.65 15.71
C SER A 180 10.79 30.11 15.49
N THR A 181 11.64 30.64 16.36
CA THR A 181 12.20 32.00 16.28
C THR A 181 13.22 32.21 15.16
N ALA A 182 13.60 31.16 14.43
CA ALA A 182 14.59 31.24 13.37
C ALA A 182 14.03 31.71 12.02
N CYS A 183 12.72 31.75 11.83
CA CYS A 183 12.15 32.46 10.69
C CYS A 183 12.34 33.96 10.91
N ARG A 184 13.30 34.57 10.20
CA ARG A 184 13.42 36.03 10.16
C ARG A 184 12.48 36.56 9.10
N TYR A 185 11.69 37.55 9.48
CA TYR A 185 10.84 38.35 8.60
C TYR A 185 11.70 39.32 7.79
#